data_AF-A0A6C0QPX7-F1
#
_entry.id   AF-A0A6C0QPX7-F1
#
_cell.length_a   1.000
_cell.length_b   1.000
_cell.length_c   1.000
_cell.angle_alpha   90.00
_cell.angle_beta   90.00
_cell.angle_gamma   90.00
#
_symmetry.space_group_name_H-M   'P 1'
#
loop_
_entity.id
_entity.type
_entity.pdbx_description
1 polymer ?
#
loop_
_entity_poly.entity_id
_entity_poly.type
_entity_poly.pdbx_seq_one_letter_code
_entity_poly.pdbx_strand_id
1 'polypeptide(L)'
;MRKETPPGGKPRTVVVTDDRLIDIVEALTNLIDPWKLKIKQGTLKLQDAVRIGSKLSHRQQHWMKEFIEEVVIPEKYMGKIVHAFSLEMPEWSIHLLLRIYTLAEKTRAAIVMFNDLMDEFEKNFQQFEYDFWEGLLPKGEEELEQVLHDLEASFQELYNQAVDSKRTKYNRTYGDSSSSAKNQVPEEGIPFTVLIGLGQEASPEDIQRQCRRLLKKLHPDQGGSAYLFDWIKKAYDAYKKDFKSSIRD
;
A
#
# COMPACT_ATOMS: atom_id res chain seq x y z
N MET A 1 3.10 -1.87 -67.12
CA MET A 1 3.82 -3.08 -66.67
C MET A 1 3.35 -3.42 -65.26
N ARG A 2 2.58 -4.50 -65.11
CA ARG A 2 2.17 -5.04 -63.81
C ARG A 2 3.40 -5.66 -63.15
N LYS A 3 3.74 -5.25 -61.95
CA LYS A 3 4.67 -6.02 -61.09
C LYS A 3 3.81 -6.99 -60.29
N GLU A 4 3.92 -8.25 -60.66
CA GLU A 4 3.35 -9.39 -59.95
C GLU A 4 4.02 -9.49 -58.58
N THR A 5 3.22 -9.41 -57.52
CA THR A 5 3.60 -9.80 -56.16
C THR A 5 3.59 -11.33 -56.09
N PRO A 6 4.68 -11.99 -55.66
CA PRO A 6 4.65 -13.44 -55.50
C PRO A 6 3.79 -13.82 -54.28
N PRO A 7 2.89 -14.81 -54.39
CA PRO A 7 2.07 -15.29 -53.29
C PRO A 7 2.84 -16.34 -52.49
N GLY A 8 2.72 -16.33 -51.16
CA GLY A 8 3.08 -17.49 -50.36
C GLY A 8 4.37 -17.41 -49.54
N GLY A 9 4.59 -16.31 -48.81
CA GLY A 9 5.46 -16.37 -47.65
C GLY A 9 4.78 -17.20 -46.55
N LYS A 10 5.18 -18.47 -46.37
CA LYS A 10 4.82 -19.24 -45.16
C LYS A 10 5.13 -18.37 -43.93
N PRO A 11 4.25 -18.33 -42.91
CA PRO A 11 4.53 -17.57 -41.71
C PRO A 11 5.89 -18.02 -41.17
N ARG A 12 6.80 -17.06 -40.96
CA ARG A 12 8.11 -17.34 -40.33
C ARG A 12 7.83 -17.93 -38.97
N THR A 13 7.99 -19.24 -38.83
CA THR A 13 7.96 -19.94 -37.55
C THR A 13 9.20 -19.53 -36.77
N VAL A 14 9.03 -18.62 -35.82
CA VAL A 14 10.08 -18.24 -34.87
C VAL A 14 10.05 -19.27 -33.75
N VAL A 15 11.10 -20.08 -33.65
CA VAL A 15 11.28 -21.00 -32.52
C VAL A 15 12.00 -20.21 -31.42
N VAL A 16 11.32 -20.05 -30.29
CA VAL A 16 11.87 -19.37 -29.11
C VAL A 16 12.49 -20.44 -28.22
N THR A 17 13.81 -20.35 -28.01
CA THR A 17 14.60 -21.35 -27.26
C THR A 17 15.06 -20.85 -25.89
N ASP A 18 14.75 -19.60 -25.54
CA ASP A 18 15.07 -19.03 -24.23
C ASP A 18 13.93 -19.36 -23.26
N ASP A 19 14.25 -20.15 -22.23
CA ASP A 19 13.30 -20.59 -21.20
C ASP A 19 12.50 -19.44 -20.58
N ARG A 20 13.09 -18.24 -20.45
CA ARG A 20 12.40 -17.07 -19.89
C ARG A 20 11.39 -16.44 -20.84
N LEU A 21 11.61 -16.60 -22.14
CA LEU A 21 10.73 -16.09 -23.18
C LEU A 21 9.62 -17.07 -23.53
N ILE A 22 9.79 -18.36 -23.23
CA ILE A 22 8.76 -19.38 -23.45
C ILE A 22 7.47 -19.00 -22.70
N ASP A 23 7.55 -18.75 -21.40
CA ASP A 23 6.38 -18.41 -20.57
C ASP A 23 5.68 -17.13 -21.04
N ILE A 24 6.47 -16.13 -21.47
CA ILE A 24 5.96 -14.86 -21.99
C ILE A 24 5.21 -15.09 -23.30
N VAL A 25 5.80 -15.86 -24.21
CA VAL A 25 5.20 -16.14 -25.52
C VAL A 25 3.94 -16.99 -25.34
N GLU A 26 3.98 -18.00 -24.47
CA GLU A 26 2.83 -18.84 -24.16
C GLU A 26 1.67 -17.99 -23.62
N ALA A 27 1.93 -17.13 -22.62
CA ALA A 27 0.93 -16.21 -22.10
C ALA A 27 0.33 -15.31 -23.20
N LEU A 28 1.16 -14.72 -24.06
CA LEU A 28 0.67 -13.87 -25.16
C LEU A 28 -0.11 -14.67 -26.22
N THR A 29 0.23 -15.94 -26.46
CA THR A 29 -0.52 -16.80 -27.38
C THR A 29 -1.90 -17.17 -26.84
N ASN A 30 -2.01 -17.35 -25.51
CA ASN A 30 -3.26 -17.64 -24.80
C ASN A 30 -4.23 -16.45 -24.72
N LEU A 31 -3.84 -15.27 -25.20
CA LEU A 31 -4.75 -14.13 -25.25
C LEU A 31 -5.82 -14.28 -26.34
N ILE A 32 -7.07 -13.95 -26.01
CA ILE A 32 -8.14 -13.82 -27.01
C ILE A 32 -7.92 -12.58 -27.90
N ASP A 33 -8.53 -12.58 -29.08
CA ASP A 33 -8.35 -11.54 -30.11
C ASP A 33 -8.59 -10.10 -29.61
N PRO A 34 -9.61 -9.81 -28.76
CA PRO A 34 -9.80 -8.48 -28.21
C PRO A 34 -8.58 -7.96 -27.43
N TRP A 35 -7.93 -8.80 -26.63
CA TRP A 35 -6.74 -8.39 -25.88
C TRP A 35 -5.53 -8.22 -26.79
N LYS A 36 -5.35 -9.11 -27.78
CA LYS A 36 -4.32 -8.97 -28.82
C LYS A 36 -4.48 -7.65 -29.59
N LEU A 37 -5.72 -7.22 -29.85
CA LEU A 37 -6.00 -5.94 -30.50
C LEU A 37 -5.58 -4.75 -29.62
N LYS A 38 -5.90 -4.78 -28.31
CA LYS A 38 -5.50 -3.73 -27.36
C LYS A 38 -3.97 -3.58 -27.27
N ILE A 39 -3.22 -4.69 -27.35
CA ILE A 39 -1.74 -4.66 -27.41
C ILE A 39 -1.27 -3.97 -28.70
N LYS A 40 -1.82 -4.36 -29.85
CA LYS A 40 -1.47 -3.75 -31.15
C LYS A 40 -1.77 -2.26 -31.21
N GLN A 41 -2.83 -1.82 -30.52
CA GLN A 41 -3.21 -0.41 -30.41
C GLN A 41 -2.39 0.36 -29.36
N GLY A 42 -1.55 -0.32 -28.57
CA GLY A 42 -0.79 0.30 -27.48
C GLY A 42 -1.63 0.72 -26.27
N THR A 43 -2.89 0.28 -26.18
CA THR A 43 -3.80 0.62 -25.07
C THR A 43 -3.66 -0.32 -23.88
N LEU A 44 -2.96 -1.45 -24.05
CA LEU A 44 -2.63 -2.40 -22.99
C LEU A 44 -1.11 -2.54 -22.86
N LYS A 45 -0.59 -2.42 -21.64
CA LYS A 45 0.84 -2.64 -21.36
C LYS A 45 1.17 -4.12 -21.48
N LEU A 46 2.38 -4.42 -21.97
CA LEU A 46 2.82 -5.80 -22.20
C LEU A 46 2.82 -6.64 -20.90
N GLN A 47 3.21 -6.04 -19.78
CA GLN A 47 3.17 -6.70 -18.47
C GLN A 47 1.76 -7.19 -18.07
N ASP A 48 0.73 -6.40 -18.38
CA ASP A 48 -0.65 -6.73 -18.05
C ASP A 48 -1.21 -7.76 -19.03
N ALA A 49 -0.83 -7.66 -20.31
CA ALA A 49 -1.10 -8.68 -21.31
C ALA A 49 -0.55 -10.06 -20.92
N VAL A 50 0.71 -10.12 -20.49
CA VAL A 50 1.32 -11.36 -20.00
C VAL A 50 0.60 -11.87 -18.76
N ARG A 51 0.22 -10.98 -17.83
CA ARG A 51 -0.51 -11.38 -16.61
C ARG A 51 -1.90 -11.94 -16.92
N ILE A 52 -2.66 -11.32 -17.83
CA ILE A 52 -3.96 -11.79 -18.30
C ILE A 52 -3.80 -13.17 -18.97
N GLY A 53 -2.86 -13.28 -19.91
CA GLY A 53 -2.64 -14.50 -20.67
C GLY A 53 -2.11 -15.67 -19.86
N SER A 54 -1.36 -15.41 -18.78
CA SER A 54 -0.84 -16.45 -17.89
C SER A 54 -1.85 -16.91 -16.82
N LYS A 55 -2.69 -16.01 -16.32
CA LYS A 55 -3.60 -16.31 -15.20
C LYS A 55 -5.04 -16.63 -15.60
N LEU A 56 -5.51 -16.18 -16.76
CA LEU A 56 -6.92 -16.25 -17.12
C LEU A 56 -7.19 -17.21 -18.28
N SER A 57 -8.20 -18.07 -18.08
CA SER A 57 -8.83 -18.83 -19.16
C SER A 57 -9.53 -17.90 -20.16
N HIS A 58 -9.78 -18.38 -21.38
CA HIS A 58 -10.50 -17.58 -22.40
C HIS A 58 -11.87 -17.06 -21.92
N ARG A 59 -12.61 -17.86 -21.13
CA ARG A 59 -13.89 -17.45 -20.54
C ARG A 59 -13.69 -16.26 -19.59
N GLN A 60 -12.73 -16.36 -18.67
CA GLN A 60 -12.40 -15.28 -17.74
C GLN A 60 -11.88 -14.03 -18.48
N GLN A 61 -11.13 -14.22 -19.57
CA GLN A 61 -10.66 -13.10 -20.40
C GLN A 61 -11.81 -12.35 -21.08
N HIS A 62 -12.84 -13.04 -21.57
CA HIS A 62 -14.04 -12.40 -22.11
C HIS A 62 -14.80 -11.64 -21.04
N TRP A 63 -15.02 -12.27 -19.89
CA TRP A 63 -15.72 -11.66 -18.77
C TRP A 63 -14.98 -10.41 -18.24
N MET A 64 -13.68 -10.51 -18.03
CA MET A 64 -12.86 -9.36 -17.63
C MET A 64 -12.90 -8.25 -18.67
N LYS A 65 -12.89 -8.58 -19.97
CA LYS A 65 -12.97 -7.60 -21.05
C LYS A 65 -14.25 -6.77 -20.94
N GLU A 66 -15.40 -7.40 -20.70
CA GLU A 66 -16.69 -6.72 -20.54
C GLU A 66 -16.67 -5.82 -19.30
N PHE A 67 -16.20 -6.33 -18.16
CA PHE A 67 -16.07 -5.57 -16.93
C PHE A 67 -15.23 -4.29 -17.09
N ILE A 68 -14.06 -4.36 -17.74
CA ILE A 68 -13.19 -3.18 -17.89
C ILE A 68 -13.69 -2.16 -18.92
N GLU A 69 -14.72 -2.49 -19.72
CA GLU A 69 -15.37 -1.53 -20.61
C GLU A 69 -16.37 -0.66 -19.85
N GLU A 70 -16.94 -1.18 -18.77
CA GLU A 70 -17.88 -0.47 -17.90
C GLU A 70 -17.20 0.23 -16.73
N VAL A 71 -16.06 -0.30 -16.27
CA VAL A 71 -15.37 0.15 -15.05
C VAL A 71 -13.99 0.73 -15.35
N VAL A 72 -13.77 1.97 -14.89
CA VAL A 72 -12.44 2.59 -14.94
C VAL A 72 -11.56 2.03 -13.82
N ILE A 73 -10.57 1.23 -14.19
CA ILE A 73 -9.63 0.61 -13.25
C ILE A 73 -8.32 1.43 -13.20
N PRO A 74 -7.93 1.95 -12.02
CA PRO A 74 -6.61 2.53 -11.84
C PRO A 74 -5.51 1.50 -12.15
N GLU A 75 -4.47 1.91 -12.88
CA GLU A 75 -3.42 1.00 -13.37
C GLU A 75 -2.80 0.14 -12.26
N LYS A 76 -2.56 0.73 -11.09
CA LYS A 76 -2.01 0.04 -9.91
C LYS A 76 -2.86 -1.12 -9.40
N TYR A 77 -4.15 -1.18 -9.76
CA TYR A 77 -5.07 -2.24 -9.37
C TYR A 77 -5.28 -3.30 -10.46
N MET A 78 -4.74 -3.12 -11.66
CA MET A 78 -4.90 -4.08 -12.76
C MET A 78 -4.49 -5.50 -12.35
N GLY A 79 -3.36 -5.64 -11.64
CA GLY A 79 -2.91 -6.95 -11.15
C GLY A 79 -3.86 -7.61 -10.17
N LYS A 80 -4.54 -6.82 -9.33
CA LYS A 80 -5.55 -7.30 -8.37
C LYS A 80 -6.83 -7.72 -9.09
N ILE A 81 -7.24 -6.98 -10.12
CA ILE A 81 -8.41 -7.34 -10.93
C ILE A 81 -8.17 -8.65 -11.66
N VAL A 82 -7.02 -8.80 -12.33
CA VAL A 82 -6.67 -10.08 -12.98
C VAL A 82 -6.69 -11.23 -11.97
N HIS A 83 -6.20 -11.01 -10.75
CA HIS A 83 -6.25 -12.02 -9.70
C HIS A 83 -7.68 -12.37 -9.26
N ALA A 84 -8.54 -11.37 -9.04
CA ALA A 84 -9.93 -11.60 -8.67
C ALA A 84 -10.71 -12.40 -9.74
N PHE A 85 -10.48 -12.11 -11.03
CA PHE A 85 -11.05 -12.91 -12.12
C PHE A 85 -10.49 -14.34 -12.15
N SER A 86 -9.21 -14.53 -11.82
CA SER A 86 -8.60 -15.87 -11.75
C SER A 86 -9.18 -16.71 -10.61
N LEU A 87 -9.63 -16.07 -9.53
CA LEU A 87 -10.35 -16.69 -8.42
C LEU A 87 -11.85 -16.89 -8.69
N GLU A 88 -12.34 -16.49 -9.87
CA GLU A 88 -13.76 -16.54 -10.25
C GLU A 88 -14.69 -15.77 -9.29
N MET A 89 -14.19 -14.67 -8.73
CA MET A 89 -14.96 -13.83 -7.80
C MET A 89 -16.16 -13.18 -8.51
N PRO A 90 -17.36 -13.16 -7.90
CA PRO A 90 -18.53 -12.48 -8.46
C PRO A 90 -18.27 -11.01 -8.76
N GLU A 91 -18.90 -10.48 -9.81
CA GLU A 91 -18.65 -9.11 -10.28
C GLU A 91 -18.91 -8.05 -9.22
N TRP A 92 -20.00 -8.19 -8.45
CA TRP A 92 -20.32 -7.29 -7.33
C TRP A 92 -19.17 -7.22 -6.31
N SER A 93 -18.49 -8.35 -6.06
CA SER A 93 -17.38 -8.41 -5.11
C SER A 93 -16.13 -7.72 -5.67
N ILE A 94 -15.90 -7.79 -6.99
CA ILE A 94 -14.81 -7.08 -7.66
C ILE A 94 -15.01 -5.55 -7.59
N HIS A 95 -16.24 -5.08 -7.75
CA HIS A 95 -16.58 -3.67 -7.51
C HIS A 95 -16.32 -3.26 -6.06
N LEU A 96 -16.71 -4.10 -5.11
CA LEU A 96 -16.50 -3.84 -3.69
C LEU A 96 -15.01 -3.83 -3.33
N LEU A 97 -14.21 -4.74 -3.89
CA LEU A 97 -12.74 -4.76 -3.76
C LEU A 97 -12.12 -3.44 -4.25
N LEU A 98 -12.51 -2.96 -5.43
CA LEU A 98 -12.02 -1.67 -5.95
C LEU A 98 -12.36 -0.50 -5.01
N ARG A 99 -13.57 -0.52 -4.46
CA ARG A 99 -14.02 0.48 -3.48
C ARG A 99 -13.21 0.40 -2.20
N ILE A 100 -12.99 -0.80 -1.66
CA ILE A 100 -12.18 -1.05 -0.46
C ILE A 100 -10.75 -0.57 -0.67
N TYR A 101 -10.08 -0.90 -1.78
CA TYR A 101 -8.72 -0.45 -2.04
C TYR A 101 -8.63 1.09 -2.14
N THR A 102 -9.60 1.71 -2.80
CA THR A 102 -9.67 3.17 -2.90
C THR A 102 -9.93 3.81 -1.54
N LEU A 103 -10.80 3.22 -0.72
CA LEU A 103 -11.07 3.67 0.64
C LEU A 103 -9.83 3.50 1.52
N ALA A 104 -9.16 2.34 1.46
CA ALA A 104 -7.96 2.05 2.23
C ALA A 104 -6.84 3.08 1.99
N GLU A 105 -6.66 3.54 0.74
CA GLU A 105 -5.70 4.62 0.46
C GLU A 105 -6.09 5.94 1.11
N LYS A 106 -7.37 6.32 1.05
CA LYS A 106 -7.90 7.53 1.69
C LYS A 106 -7.78 7.43 3.21
N THR A 107 -8.14 6.29 3.78
CA THR A 107 -8.03 5.98 5.21
C THR A 107 -6.59 6.07 5.65
N ARG A 108 -5.66 5.36 4.99
CA ARG A 108 -4.22 5.42 5.26
C ARG A 108 -3.70 6.85 5.27
N ALA A 109 -4.02 7.64 4.24
CA ALA A 109 -3.59 9.04 4.16
C ALA A 109 -4.20 9.91 5.28
N ALA A 110 -5.44 9.63 5.68
CA ALA A 110 -6.11 10.36 6.75
C ALA A 110 -5.52 10.05 8.14
N ILE A 111 -5.17 8.78 8.37
CA ILE A 111 -4.73 8.25 9.67
C ILE A 111 -3.20 8.26 9.86
N VAL A 112 -2.41 8.58 8.84
CA VAL A 112 -0.92 8.48 8.87
C VAL A 112 -0.25 9.18 10.06
N MET A 113 -0.92 10.16 10.68
CA MET A 113 -0.43 10.89 11.85
C MET A 113 -0.86 10.27 13.20
N PHE A 114 -1.69 9.24 13.20
CA PHE A 114 -2.27 8.58 14.36
C PHE A 114 -1.77 7.13 14.40
N ASN A 115 -0.65 6.90 15.10
CA ASN A 115 0.02 5.59 15.13
C ASN A 115 -0.92 4.45 15.53
N ASP A 116 -1.71 4.62 16.60
CA ASP A 116 -2.63 3.57 17.07
C ASP A 116 -3.65 3.15 15.99
N LEU A 117 -4.19 4.12 15.24
CA LEU A 117 -5.11 3.85 14.14
C LEU A 117 -4.38 3.23 12.94
N MET A 118 -3.14 3.62 12.70
CA MET A 118 -2.31 3.08 11.63
C MET A 118 -1.94 1.62 11.89
N ASP A 119 -1.61 1.26 13.12
CA ASP A 119 -1.30 -0.12 13.51
C ASP A 119 -2.52 -1.04 13.32
N GLU A 120 -3.71 -0.57 13.74
CA GLU A 120 -4.97 -1.29 13.51
C GLU A 120 -5.28 -1.45 12.02
N PHE A 121 -5.13 -0.37 11.25
CA PHE A 121 -5.31 -0.38 9.81
C PHE A 121 -4.35 -1.36 9.13
N GLU A 122 -3.06 -1.33 9.47
CA GLU A 122 -2.06 -2.22 8.85
C GLU A 122 -2.34 -3.67 9.16
N LYS A 123 -2.69 -4.01 10.40
CA LYS A 123 -3.05 -5.37 10.78
C LYS A 123 -4.22 -5.89 9.94
N ASN A 124 -5.31 -5.11 9.87
CA ASN A 124 -6.51 -5.54 9.15
C ASN A 124 -6.26 -5.61 7.63
N PHE A 125 -5.57 -4.62 7.07
CA PHE A 125 -5.29 -4.55 5.63
C PHE A 125 -4.29 -5.62 5.17
N GLN A 126 -3.25 -5.92 5.96
CA GLN A 126 -2.28 -6.98 5.64
C GLN A 126 -2.93 -8.36 5.68
N GLN A 127 -3.75 -8.64 6.69
CA GLN A 127 -4.46 -9.91 6.79
C GLN A 127 -5.37 -10.10 5.57
N PHE A 128 -6.17 -9.08 5.23
CA PHE A 128 -7.03 -9.12 4.07
C PHE A 128 -6.26 -9.30 2.76
N GLU A 129 -5.16 -8.55 2.54
CA GLU A 129 -4.35 -8.71 1.32
C GLU A 129 -3.77 -10.12 1.23
N TYR A 130 -3.29 -10.68 2.34
CA TYR A 130 -2.83 -12.07 2.38
C TYR A 130 -3.94 -13.04 1.98
N ASP A 131 -5.11 -12.95 2.61
CA ASP A 131 -6.24 -13.84 2.32
C ASP A 131 -6.72 -13.70 0.87
N PHE A 132 -6.70 -12.48 0.33
CA PHE A 132 -7.03 -12.22 -1.07
C PHE A 132 -6.02 -12.85 -2.04
N TRP A 133 -4.72 -12.69 -1.81
CA TRP A 133 -3.69 -13.22 -2.70
C TRP A 133 -3.60 -14.75 -2.67
N GLU A 134 -3.76 -15.34 -1.48
CA GLU A 134 -3.74 -16.79 -1.31
C GLU A 134 -5.09 -17.45 -1.68
N GLY A 135 -6.12 -16.67 -2.02
CA GLY A 135 -7.44 -17.19 -2.38
C GLY A 135 -8.16 -17.86 -1.20
N LEU A 136 -7.90 -17.38 0.01
CA LEU A 136 -8.46 -17.86 1.28
C LEU A 136 -9.76 -17.14 1.67
N LEU A 137 -10.16 -16.10 0.91
CA LEU A 137 -11.46 -15.47 1.10
C LEU A 137 -12.61 -16.51 0.93
N PRO A 138 -13.72 -16.33 1.66
CA PRO A 138 -14.87 -17.22 1.54
C PRO A 138 -15.36 -17.32 0.10
N LYS A 139 -15.78 -18.52 -0.30
CA LYS A 139 -16.37 -18.78 -1.63
C LYS A 139 -17.89 -18.68 -1.62
N GLY A 140 -18.53 -18.78 -0.46
CA GLY A 140 -19.97 -18.55 -0.31
C GLY A 140 -20.28 -17.07 -0.48
N GLU A 141 -21.32 -16.74 -1.26
CA GLU A 141 -21.65 -15.34 -1.56
C GLU A 141 -21.97 -14.53 -0.30
N GLU A 142 -22.79 -15.07 0.61
CA GLU A 142 -23.17 -14.40 1.87
C GLU A 142 -21.95 -14.15 2.78
N GLU A 143 -21.09 -15.15 2.94
CA GLU A 143 -19.88 -15.05 3.77
C GLU A 143 -18.88 -14.06 3.17
N LEU A 144 -18.69 -14.08 1.85
CA LEU A 144 -17.82 -13.15 1.15
C LEU A 144 -18.34 -11.72 1.27
N GLU A 145 -19.65 -11.52 1.10
CA GLU A 145 -20.30 -10.23 1.22
C GLU A 145 -20.09 -9.65 2.62
N GLN A 146 -20.31 -10.47 3.65
CA GLN A 146 -20.09 -10.09 5.03
C GLN A 146 -18.63 -9.68 5.28
N VAL A 147 -17.66 -10.52 4.89
CA VAL A 147 -16.22 -10.21 5.11
C VAL A 147 -15.80 -8.91 4.43
N LEU A 148 -16.25 -8.67 3.20
CA LEU A 148 -15.89 -7.46 2.47
C LEU A 148 -16.58 -6.21 3.05
N HIS A 149 -17.84 -6.32 3.50
CA HIS A 149 -18.53 -5.21 4.15
C HIS A 149 -17.99 -4.89 5.54
N ASP A 150 -17.63 -5.90 6.33
CA ASP A 150 -17.01 -5.71 7.64
C ASP A 150 -15.66 -4.98 7.49
N LEU A 151 -14.87 -5.39 6.49
CA LEU A 151 -13.61 -4.72 6.18
C LEU A 151 -13.82 -3.28 5.73
N GLU A 152 -14.77 -3.04 4.83
CA GLU A 152 -15.12 -1.69 4.39
C GLU A 152 -15.57 -0.81 5.57
N ALA A 153 -16.45 -1.32 6.42
CA ALA A 153 -16.95 -0.62 7.60
C ALA A 153 -15.79 -0.27 8.54
N SER A 154 -14.84 -1.18 8.76
CA SER A 154 -13.67 -0.92 9.58
C SER A 154 -12.81 0.23 9.03
N PHE A 155 -12.58 0.28 7.71
CA PHE A 155 -11.81 1.37 7.10
C PHE A 155 -12.55 2.69 7.10
N GLN A 156 -13.88 2.65 6.97
CA GLN A 156 -14.72 3.84 7.06
C GLN A 156 -14.74 4.40 8.49
N GLU A 157 -14.78 3.52 9.50
CA GLU A 157 -14.71 3.91 10.90
C GLU A 157 -13.36 4.57 11.23
N LEU A 158 -12.25 3.93 10.87
CA LEU A 158 -10.90 4.51 11.05
C LEU A 158 -10.76 5.88 10.36
N TYR A 159 -11.32 6.00 9.15
CA TYR A 159 -11.33 7.29 8.44
C TYR A 159 -12.13 8.35 9.20
N ASN A 160 -13.33 8.01 9.68
CA ASN A 160 -14.18 8.93 10.44
C ASN A 160 -13.50 9.36 11.75
N GLN A 161 -12.88 8.42 12.47
CA GLN A 161 -12.12 8.72 13.69
C GLN A 161 -10.98 9.72 13.43
N ALA A 162 -10.25 9.60 12.32
CA ALA A 162 -9.23 10.57 11.95
C ALA A 162 -9.81 11.94 11.59
N VAL A 163 -10.94 11.99 10.88
CA VAL A 163 -11.63 13.25 10.54
C VAL A 163 -12.11 13.97 11.81
N ASP A 164 -12.74 13.23 12.72
CA ASP A 164 -13.25 13.78 13.97
C ASP A 164 -12.13 14.21 14.92
N SER A 165 -11.03 13.45 14.97
CA SER A 165 -9.82 13.82 15.70
C SER A 165 -9.18 15.10 15.16
N LYS A 166 -9.19 15.32 13.83
CA LYS A 166 -8.72 16.58 13.22
C LYS A 166 -9.64 17.75 13.56
N ARG A 167 -10.97 17.53 13.58
CA ARG A 167 -11.96 18.55 13.99
C ARG A 167 -11.84 18.92 15.47
N THR A 168 -11.61 17.94 16.35
CA THR A 168 -11.39 18.21 17.78
C THR A 168 -10.04 18.88 18.05
N LYS A 169 -8.97 18.58 17.28
CA LYS A 169 -7.69 19.29 17.39
C LYS A 169 -7.77 20.77 16.96
N TYR A 170 -8.61 21.11 15.99
CA TYR A 170 -8.88 22.52 15.63
C TYR A 170 -9.71 23.28 16.68
N ASN A 171 -10.56 22.57 17.45
CA ASN A 171 -11.33 23.17 18.54
C ASN A 171 -10.61 23.12 19.91
N ARG A 172 -9.54 22.32 20.05
CA ARG A 172 -8.69 22.26 21.23
C ARG A 172 -7.38 22.98 20.96
N THR A 173 -7.47 24.31 20.94
CA THR A 173 -6.30 25.18 21.12
C THR A 173 -5.57 24.73 22.40
N TYR A 174 -4.40 24.11 22.22
CA TYR A 174 -3.25 24.10 23.12
C TYR A 174 -3.57 24.09 24.62
N GLY A 175 -3.77 22.91 25.22
CA GLY A 175 -3.99 22.85 26.66
C GLY A 175 -3.72 21.51 27.31
N ASP A 176 -4.46 20.46 26.96
CA ASP A 176 -4.77 19.51 28.05
C ASP A 176 -5.12 18.08 27.63
N SER A 177 -4.31 17.41 26.81
CA SER A 177 -4.51 15.96 26.60
C SER A 177 -3.23 15.24 26.20
N SER A 178 -2.39 14.93 27.18
CA SER A 178 -1.34 13.89 27.07
C SER A 178 -1.08 13.28 28.45
N SER A 179 -2.02 12.45 28.92
CA SER A 179 -1.83 11.70 30.16
C SER A 179 -2.32 10.25 30.12
N SER A 180 -2.75 9.69 28.97
CA SER A 180 -3.30 8.33 28.96
C SER A 180 -3.00 7.50 27.70
N ALA A 181 -1.79 7.58 27.15
CA ALA A 181 -1.30 6.58 26.21
C ALA A 181 -0.20 5.75 26.89
N LYS A 182 -0.43 4.44 26.96
CA LYS A 182 0.37 3.43 27.67
C LYS A 182 1.88 3.59 27.42
N ASN A 183 2.64 3.52 28.52
CA ASN A 183 4.09 3.43 28.55
C ASN A 183 4.59 2.24 27.70
N GLN A 184 4.95 2.48 26.44
CA GLN A 184 6.03 1.73 25.79
C GLN A 184 7.28 2.61 25.87
N VAL A 185 7.93 2.56 27.02
CA VAL A 185 9.30 3.01 27.17
C VAL A 185 10.15 1.95 26.44
N PRO A 186 11.03 2.32 25.48
CA PRO A 186 11.95 1.35 24.89
C PRO A 186 12.83 0.74 25.98
N GLU A 187 13.19 -0.54 25.80
CA GLU A 187 13.98 -1.36 26.73
C GLU A 187 14.98 -0.55 27.55
N GLU A 188 14.87 -0.68 28.88
CA GLU A 188 15.80 -0.11 29.84
C GLU A 188 17.24 -0.49 29.45
N GLY A 189 18.05 0.49 29.06
CA GLY A 189 19.49 0.28 28.84
C GLY A 189 20.10 0.91 27.59
N ILE A 190 19.32 1.43 26.63
CA ILE A 190 19.89 2.08 25.43
C ILE A 190 20.32 3.52 25.77
N PRO A 191 21.61 3.90 25.61
CA PRO A 191 22.06 5.27 25.84
C PRO A 191 21.37 6.25 24.88
N PHE A 192 20.98 7.42 25.38
CA PHE A 192 20.31 8.47 24.59
C PHE A 192 21.09 8.87 23.32
N THR A 193 22.42 8.82 23.36
CA THR A 193 23.28 9.06 22.19
C THR A 193 23.05 8.06 21.07
N VAL A 194 22.98 6.77 21.40
CA VAL A 194 22.69 5.68 20.44
C VAL A 194 21.28 5.85 19.86
N LEU A 195 20.34 6.25 20.71
CA LEU A 195 18.94 6.50 20.35
C LEU A 195 18.77 7.54 19.23
N ILE A 196 19.56 8.62 19.28
CA ILE A 196 19.53 9.70 18.29
C ILE A 196 20.51 9.47 17.12
N GLY A 197 21.11 8.27 17.06
CA GLY A 197 22.04 7.87 16.00
C GLY A 197 23.42 8.51 16.11
N LEU A 198 23.90 8.76 17.34
CA LEU A 198 25.25 9.22 17.64
C LEU A 198 26.04 8.15 18.41
N GLY A 199 27.36 8.23 18.33
CA GLY A 199 28.25 7.39 19.16
C GLY A 199 28.16 7.77 20.64
N GLN A 200 28.51 6.84 21.54
CA GLN A 200 28.44 7.05 22.98
C GLN A 200 29.32 8.21 23.48
N GLU A 201 30.40 8.54 22.75
CA GLU A 201 31.32 9.65 23.07
C GLU A 201 30.97 10.98 22.39
N ALA A 202 29.74 11.16 21.89
CA ALA A 202 29.36 12.38 21.19
C ALA A 202 29.37 13.61 22.11
N SER A 203 29.89 14.73 21.59
CA SER A 203 29.90 16.02 22.29
C SER A 203 28.47 16.50 22.60
N PRO A 204 28.25 17.22 23.72
CA PRO A 204 26.97 17.87 24.03
C PRO A 204 26.44 18.77 22.90
N GLU A 205 27.34 19.41 22.15
CA GLU A 205 26.98 20.24 21.00
C GLU A 205 26.44 19.41 19.82
N ASP A 206 27.01 18.22 19.61
CA ASP A 206 26.60 17.30 18.55
C ASP A 206 25.25 16.64 18.88
N ILE A 207 25.04 16.29 20.16
CA ILE A 207 23.76 15.80 20.69
C ILE A 207 22.67 16.85 20.43
N GLN A 208 22.92 18.11 20.81
CA GLN A 208 21.94 19.19 20.60
C GLN A 208 21.66 19.44 19.11
N ARG A 209 22.69 19.38 18.25
CA ARG A 209 22.54 19.58 16.80
C ARG A 209 21.73 18.46 16.17
N GLN A 210 22.00 17.22 16.53
CA GLN A 210 21.28 16.06 16.04
C GLN A 210 19.83 16.05 16.51
N CYS A 211 19.55 16.37 17.78
CA CYS A 211 18.19 16.50 18.29
C CYS A 211 17.41 17.59 17.54
N ARG A 212 18.02 18.77 17.31
CA ARG A 212 17.38 19.82 16.49
C ARG A 212 17.08 19.35 15.07
N ARG A 213 18.00 18.59 14.45
CA ARG A 213 17.81 18.02 13.11
C ARG A 213 16.66 17.01 13.08
N LEU A 214 16.60 16.11 14.07
CA LEU A 214 15.56 15.09 14.20
C LEU A 214 14.20 15.72 14.47
N LEU A 215 14.09 16.66 15.42
CA LEU A 215 12.84 17.36 15.71
C LEU A 215 12.32 18.14 14.51
N LYS A 216 13.21 18.75 13.70
CA LYS A 216 12.79 19.41 12.46
C LYS A 216 12.24 18.40 11.44
N LYS A 217 12.93 17.28 11.23
CA LYS A 217 12.51 16.23 10.27
C LYS A 217 11.24 15.48 10.70
N LEU A 218 11.09 15.25 11.99
CA LEU A 218 9.97 14.54 12.58
C LEU A 218 8.82 15.48 12.92
N HIS A 219 8.94 16.78 12.59
CA HIS A 219 7.89 17.74 12.88
C HIS A 219 6.58 17.34 12.17
N PRO A 220 5.45 17.25 12.90
CA PRO A 220 4.16 16.84 12.32
C PRO A 220 3.73 17.70 11.13
N ASP A 221 3.96 19.02 11.20
CA ASP A 221 3.64 19.95 10.12
C ASP A 221 4.47 19.74 8.84
N GLN A 222 5.55 18.95 8.90
CA GLN A 222 6.37 18.59 7.75
C GLN A 222 6.12 17.14 7.31
N GLY A 223 5.04 16.51 7.78
CA GLY A 223 4.72 15.10 7.51
C GLY A 223 5.52 14.12 8.37
N GLY A 224 6.15 14.59 9.45
CA GLY A 224 6.88 13.75 10.40
C GLY A 224 6.00 13.11 11.47
N SER A 225 6.53 12.10 12.17
CA SER A 225 5.80 11.39 13.22
C SER A 225 5.70 12.22 14.51
N ALA A 226 4.49 12.60 14.90
CA ALA A 226 4.22 13.30 16.15
C ALA A 226 4.67 12.50 17.39
N TYR A 227 4.51 11.18 17.35
CA TYR A 227 4.99 10.29 18.41
C TYR A 227 6.51 10.32 18.55
N LEU A 228 7.25 10.13 17.46
CA LEU A 228 8.72 10.17 17.50
C LEU A 228 9.22 11.56 17.88
N PHE A 229 8.53 12.61 17.44
CA PHE A 229 8.82 13.98 17.84
C PHE A 229 8.68 14.18 19.35
N ASP A 230 7.53 13.82 19.93
CA ASP A 230 7.27 13.99 21.37
C ASP A 230 8.19 13.12 22.20
N TRP A 231 8.50 11.91 21.74
CA TRP A 231 9.38 11.00 22.43
C TRP A 231 10.85 11.49 22.42
N ILE A 232 11.39 11.93 21.28
CA ILE A 232 12.73 12.54 21.20
C ILE A 232 12.80 13.81 22.03
N LYS A 233 11.73 14.62 22.04
CA LYS A 233 11.66 15.84 22.84
C LYS A 233 11.71 15.53 24.34
N LYS A 234 10.90 14.57 24.81
CA LYS A 234 10.90 14.12 26.21
C LYS A 234 12.27 13.56 26.63
N ALA A 235 12.88 12.72 25.79
CA ALA A 235 14.19 12.14 26.04
C ALA A 235 15.30 13.22 26.08
N TYR A 236 15.24 14.20 25.19
CA TYR A 236 16.18 15.33 25.19
C TYR A 236 16.01 16.25 26.41
N ASP A 237 14.77 16.50 26.84
CA ASP A 237 14.48 17.29 28.03
C ASP A 237 14.97 16.58 29.31
N ALA A 238 14.88 15.25 29.38
CA ALA A 238 15.45 14.44 30.46
C ALA A 238 16.98 14.53 30.46
N TYR A 239 17.63 14.28 29.32
CA TYR A 239 19.08 14.44 29.16
C TYR A 239 19.57 15.83 29.60
N LYS A 240 18.84 16.89 29.23
CA LYS A 240 19.19 18.27 29.59
C LYS A 240 19.05 18.55 31.09
N LYS A 241 18.14 17.86 31.78
CA LYS A 241 18.00 17.95 33.25
C LYS A 241 19.18 17.25 33.93
N ASP A 242 19.53 16.05 33.49
CA ASP A 242 20.63 15.25 34.04
C ASP A 242 21.99 15.92 33.80
N PHE A 243 22.18 16.53 32.62
CA PHE A 243 23.37 17.32 32.32
C PHE A 243 23.49 18.57 33.20
N LYS A 244 22.36 19.19 33.58
CA LYS A 244 22.35 20.35 34.47
C LYS A 244 22.58 20.01 35.93
N SER A 245 22.15 18.82 36.39
CA SER A 245 22.47 18.36 37.75
C SER A 245 23.94 17.97 37.87
N SER A 246 24.53 17.35 36.84
CA SER A 246 25.95 16.93 36.84
C SER A 246 26.97 18.08 36.77
N ILE A 247 26.53 19.32 36.56
CA ILE A 247 27.38 20.54 36.57
C ILE A 247 27.28 21.28 37.92
N ARG A 248 26.32 20.91 38.77
CA ARG A 248 26.05 21.58 40.06
C ARG A 248 26.61 20.84 41.28
N ASP A 249 27.15 19.65 41.09
CA ASP A 249 28.01 18.93 42.05
C ASP A 249 29.48 19.13 41.66
#